data_AF-A0ABF7QDU1-F1
#
_entry.id   AF-A0ABF7QDU1-F1
#
_cell.length_a   1.000
_cell.length_b   1.000
_cell.length_c   1.000
_cell.angle_alpha   90.00
_cell.angle_beta   90.00
_cell.angle_gamma   90.00
#
_symmetry.space_group_name_H-M   'P 1'
#
loop_
_entity.id
_entity.type
_entity.pdbx_description
1 polymer ?
#
loop_
_entity_poly.entity_id
_entity_poly.type
_entity_poly.pdbx_seq_one_letter_code
_entity_poly.pdbx_strand_id
1 'polypeptide(L)'
;MTATPQQRMQALLAKAGIPAKEIKVYGSQIVVTCHSRNAAERFAALIANFAKVRGIVESVDDVQDQAAAYARRGDAGLVKAAFTVPVWRTFAVVR
;
A
#
# COMPACT_ATOMS: atom_id res chain seq x y z
N MET A 1 -20.24 8.41 -16.41
CA MET A 1 -20.27 7.48 -15.26
C MET A 1 -19.84 8.25 -14.01
N THR A 2 -20.64 8.25 -12.96
CA THR A 2 -20.34 8.99 -11.73
C THR A 2 -19.32 8.20 -10.90
N ALA A 3 -18.14 8.77 -10.64
CA ALA A 3 -17.12 8.11 -9.81
C ALA A 3 -17.67 7.79 -8.42
N THR A 4 -17.46 6.56 -7.96
CA THR A 4 -17.94 6.10 -6.65
C THR A 4 -17.24 6.87 -5.52
N PRO A 5 -17.83 6.99 -4.32
CA PRO A 5 -17.18 7.64 -3.18
C PRO A 5 -15.78 7.09 -2.89
N GLN A 6 -15.57 5.78 -3.06
CA GLN A 6 -14.29 5.11 -2.88
C GLN A 6 -13.27 5.57 -3.91
N GLN A 7 -13.66 5.66 -5.19
CA GLN A 7 -12.80 6.17 -6.25
C GLN A 7 -12.41 7.63 -6.03
N ARG A 8 -13.36 8.46 -5.54
CA ARG A 8 -13.09 9.86 -5.18
C ARG A 8 -12.08 9.96 -4.04
N MET A 9 -12.27 9.17 -2.98
CA MET A 9 -11.34 9.14 -1.84
C MET A 9 -9.94 8.68 -2.26
N GLN A 10 -9.86 7.62 -3.06
CA GLN A 10 -8.59 7.14 -3.61
C GLN A 10 -7.90 8.21 -4.45
N ALA A 11 -8.64 8.92 -5.31
CA ALA A 11 -8.09 10.02 -6.11
C ALA A 11 -7.62 11.21 -5.26
N LEU A 12 -8.31 11.52 -4.16
CA LEU A 12 -7.90 12.58 -3.24
C LEU A 12 -6.61 12.19 -2.50
N LEU A 13 -6.52 10.96 -2.00
CA LEU A 13 -5.31 10.45 -1.35
C LEU A 13 -4.13 10.41 -2.33
N ALA A 14 -4.35 10.04 -3.59
CA ALA A 14 -3.32 10.08 -4.62
C ALA A 14 -2.83 11.51 -4.93
N LYS A 15 -3.69 12.53 -4.79
CA LYS A 15 -3.33 13.94 -4.97
C LYS A 15 -2.54 14.55 -3.80
N ALA A 16 -2.37 13.83 -2.69
CA ALA A 16 -1.65 14.33 -1.52
C ALA A 16 -0.13 14.52 -1.74
N GLY A 17 0.41 14.05 -2.87
CA GLY A 17 1.84 14.15 -3.18
C GLY A 17 2.75 13.29 -2.30
N ILE A 18 2.17 12.33 -1.57
CA ILE A 18 2.91 11.35 -0.77
C ILE A 18 3.06 10.07 -1.62
N PRO A 19 4.28 9.54 -1.80
CA PRO A 19 4.48 8.33 -2.60
C PRO A 19 3.80 7.12 -1.94
N ALA A 20 2.85 6.53 -2.65
CA ALA A 20 2.19 5.28 -2.28
C ALA A 20 2.48 4.21 -3.35
N LYS A 21 2.68 2.97 -2.91
CA LYS A 21 2.66 1.80 -3.79
C LYS A 21 1.23 1.50 -4.21
N GLU A 22 0.32 1.52 -3.24
CA GLU A 22 -1.07 1.16 -3.45
C GLU A 22 -1.97 1.88 -2.46
N ILE A 23 -3.14 2.34 -2.93
CA ILE A 23 -4.19 2.93 -2.10
C ILE A 23 -5.47 2.15 -2.39
N LYS A 24 -5.99 1.44 -1.39
CA LYS A 24 -7.25 0.71 -1.48
C LYS A 24 -8.27 1.27 -0.49
N VAL A 25 -9.48 1.52 -0.98
CA VAL A 25 -10.60 2.02 -0.17
C VAL A 25 -11.75 1.03 -0.28
N TYR A 26 -12.07 0.36 0.83
CA TYR A 26 -13.09 -0.68 0.94
C TYR A 26 -14.24 -0.19 1.82
N GLY A 27 -15.28 0.42 1.24
CA GLY A 27 -16.39 0.96 2.03
C GLY A 27 -15.87 1.98 3.06
N SER A 28 -15.88 1.60 4.35
CA SER A 28 -15.36 2.39 5.47
C SER A 28 -13.89 2.15 5.80
N GLN A 29 -13.20 1.18 5.18
CA GLN A 29 -11.80 0.87 5.47
C GLN A 29 -10.87 1.49 4.41
N ILE A 30 -9.79 2.12 4.86
CA ILE A 30 -8.72 2.65 4.02
C ILE A 30 -7.44 1.87 4.33
N VAL A 31 -6.79 1.39 3.28
CA VAL A 31 -5.48 0.71 3.34
C VAL A 31 -4.54 1.42 2.39
N VAL A 32 -3.44 1.97 2.92
CA VAL A 32 -2.39 2.58 2.12
C VAL A 32 -1.10 1.80 2.32
N THR A 33 -0.50 1.34 1.22
CA THR A 33 0.77 0.62 1.21
C THR A 33 1.86 1.54 0.67
N CYS A 34 2.96 1.68 1.40
CA CYS A 34 4.11 2.50 1.05
C CYS A 34 5.41 1.70 1.11
N HIS A 35 6.40 2.08 0.29
CA HIS A 35 7.77 1.53 0.35
C HIS A 35 8.65 2.18 1.42
N SER A 36 8.10 3.07 2.23
CA SER A 36 8.82 3.74 3.31
C SER A 36 7.90 3.97 4.50
N ARG A 37 8.44 3.76 5.69
CA ARG A 37 7.77 4.08 6.96
C ARG A 37 7.36 5.55 7.05
N ASN A 38 8.24 6.46 6.63
CA ASN A 38 7.97 7.90 6.65
C ASN A 38 6.76 8.25 5.78
N ALA A 39 6.67 7.68 4.57
CA ALA A 39 5.50 7.87 3.71
C ALA A 39 4.22 7.34 4.37
N ALA A 40 4.28 6.16 5.01
CA ALA A 40 3.14 5.60 5.74
C ALA A 40 2.70 6.46 6.94
N GLU A 41 3.65 7.05 7.67
CA GLU A 41 3.41 7.98 8.78
C GLU A 41 2.78 9.29 8.31
N ARG A 42 3.25 9.85 7.18
CA ARG A 42 2.63 11.03 6.56
C ARG A 42 1.20 10.75 6.11
N PHE A 43 0.93 9.58 5.52
CA PHE A 43 -0.43 9.17 5.20
C PHE A 43 -1.28 8.97 6.46
N ALA A 44 -0.73 8.36 7.52
CA ALA A 44 -1.45 8.22 8.78
C ALA A 44 -1.85 9.58 9.35
N ALA A 45 -0.94 10.56 9.38
CA ALA A 45 -1.23 11.92 9.81
C ALA A 45 -2.31 12.59 8.93
N LEU A 46 -2.22 12.43 7.61
CA LEU A 46 -3.22 12.97 6.68
C LEU A 46 -4.61 12.35 6.92
N ILE A 47 -4.67 11.02 7.02
CA ILE A 47 -5.91 10.26 7.18
C ILE A 47 -6.53 10.49 8.55
N ALA A 48 -5.72 10.70 9.59
CA ALA A 48 -6.18 10.98 10.94
C ALA A 48 -7.09 12.22 11.04
N ASN A 49 -7.02 13.13 10.06
CA ASN A 49 -7.90 14.31 10.01
C ASN A 49 -9.37 13.96 9.75
N PHE A 50 -9.67 12.79 9.16
CA PHE A 50 -11.03 12.43 8.75
C PHE A 50 -11.40 10.95 8.96
N ALA A 51 -10.46 10.13 9.44
CA ALA A 51 -10.69 8.72 9.74
C ALA A 51 -9.85 8.27 10.94
N LYS A 52 -10.29 7.23 11.63
CA LYS A 52 -9.54 6.66 12.75
C LYS A 52 -8.45 5.74 12.22
N VAL A 53 -7.18 6.14 12.38
CA VAL A 53 -6.03 5.28 12.10
C VAL A 53 -5.92 4.19 13.16
N ARG A 54 -5.85 2.92 12.73
CA ARG A 54 -5.69 1.75 13.60
C ARG A 54 -4.24 1.39 13.85
N GLY A 55 -3.36 1.70 12.90
CA GLY A 55 -1.93 1.46 13.03
C GLY A 55 -1.21 1.42 11.68
N ILE A 56 0.11 1.40 11.76
CA ILE A 56 1.02 1.18 10.63
C ILE A 56 1.71 -0.15 10.91
N VAL A 57 1.61 -1.09 9.96
CA VAL A 57 2.18 -2.43 10.07
C VAL A 57 3.25 -2.59 9.00
N GLU A 58 4.44 -3.00 9.42
CA GLU A 58 5.47 -3.46 8.49
C GLU A 58 5.11 -4.85 7.97
N SER A 59 5.14 -5.01 6.66
CA SER A 59 4.87 -6.25 5.96
C SER A 59 5.93 -6.44 4.89
N VAL A 60 6.07 -7.67 4.44
CA VAL A 60 6.87 -7.99 3.28
C VAL A 60 5.97 -8.08 2.05
N ASP A 61 6.44 -7.58 0.92
CA ASP A 61 5.77 -7.74 -0.38
C ASP A 61 6.66 -8.53 -1.32
N ASP A 62 6.09 -9.53 -1.98
CA ASP A 62 6.78 -10.36 -2.95
C ASP A 62 6.80 -9.63 -4.31
N VAL A 63 7.99 -9.42 -4.88
CA VAL A 63 8.12 -8.88 -6.24
C VAL A 63 7.77 -9.98 -7.24
N GLN A 64 6.47 -10.19 -7.47
CA GLN A 64 5.96 -11.24 -8.36
C GLN A 64 6.45 -11.10 -9.81
N ASP A 65 6.68 -9.88 -10.30
CA ASP A 65 7.08 -9.64 -11.68
C ASP A 65 8.49 -10.15 -12.02
N GLN A 66 9.42 -10.14 -11.07
CA GLN A 66 10.78 -10.66 -11.29
C GLN A 66 10.86 -12.17 -11.02
N ALA A 67 10.06 -12.70 -10.09
CA ALA A 67 9.98 -14.14 -9.85
C ALA A 67 9.59 -14.93 -11.12
N ALA A 68 8.67 -14.39 -11.94
CA ALA A 68 8.30 -15.00 -13.22
C ALA A 68 9.43 -15.00 -14.26
N ALA A 69 10.29 -13.97 -14.26
CA ALA A 69 11.43 -13.88 -15.16
C ALA A 69 12.56 -14.85 -14.79
N TYR A 70 12.81 -15.06 -13.49
CA TYR A 70 13.85 -15.99 -13.01
C TYR A 70 13.38 -17.45 -12.90
N ALA A 71 12.08 -17.71 -12.68
CA ALA A 71 11.51 -19.06 -12.75
C ALA A 71 11.72 -19.72 -14.12
N ARG A 72 11.77 -18.93 -15.20
CA ARG A 72 12.09 -19.42 -16.56
C ARG A 72 13.55 -19.86 -16.73
N ARG A 73 14.46 -19.49 -15.81
CA ARG A 73 15.89 -19.84 -15.86
C ARG A 73 16.28 -21.06 -15.03
N GLY A 74 15.34 -21.69 -14.31
CA GLY A 74 15.58 -22.94 -13.58
C GLY A 74 16.07 -22.79 -12.13
N ASP A 75 16.29 -21.58 -11.63
CA ASP A 75 16.86 -21.31 -10.31
C ASP A 75 15.80 -21.07 -9.22
N ALA A 76 14.84 -21.97 -9.05
CA ALA A 76 13.70 -21.78 -8.14
C ALA A 76 14.08 -21.58 -6.65
N GLY A 77 15.27 -22.05 -6.23
CA GLY A 77 15.76 -21.93 -4.84
C GLY A 77 16.26 -20.53 -4.46
N LEU A 78 16.72 -19.72 -5.42
CA LEU A 78 17.20 -18.35 -5.22
C LEU A 78 16.07 -17.30 -5.26
N VAL A 79 14.85 -17.69 -5.64
CA VAL A 79 13.72 -16.80 -5.96
C VAL A 79 12.97 -16.29 -4.72
N LYS A 80 13.12 -16.89 -3.54
CA LYS A 80 12.36 -16.47 -2.34
C LYS A 80 13.07 -15.43 -1.47
N ALA A 81 14.40 -15.48 -1.37
CA ALA A 81 15.15 -14.61 -0.46
C ALA A 81 15.54 -13.26 -1.07
N ALA A 82 15.62 -13.15 -2.40
CA ALA A 82 16.17 -11.97 -3.09
C ALA A 82 15.13 -10.95 -3.58
N PHE A 83 13.83 -11.23 -3.44
CA PHE A 83 12.77 -10.45 -4.10
C PHE A 83 11.67 -10.00 -3.14
N THR A 84 12.00 -9.87 -1.87
CA THR A 84 11.10 -9.35 -0.84
C THR A 84 11.49 -7.91 -0.51
N VAL A 85 10.56 -6.98 -0.66
CA VAL A 85 10.78 -5.57 -0.30
C VAL A 85 9.93 -5.24 0.91
N PRO A 86 10.48 -4.62 1.96
CA PRO A 86 9.68 -4.17 3.08
C PRO A 86 8.69 -3.10 2.62
N VAL A 87 7.46 -3.22 3.07
CA VAL A 87 6.38 -2.27 2.85
C VAL A 87 5.68 -1.94 4.16
N TRP A 88 5.17 -0.73 4.25
CA TRP A 88 4.43 -0.25 5.42
C TRP A 88 2.99 -0.02 5.03
N ARG A 89 2.07 -0.69 5.74
CA ARG A 89 0.64 -0.64 5.49
C ARG A 89 -0.04 0.16 6.60
N THR A 90 -0.65 1.28 6.23
CA THR A 90 -1.47 2.11 7.11
C THR A 90 -2.92 1.64 7.02
N PHE A 91 -3.49 1.27 8.16
CA PHE A 91 -4.90 0.86 8.26
C PHE A 91 -5.72 1.96 8.93
N ALA A 92 -6.82 2.37 8.30
CA ALA A 92 -7.74 3.34 8.88
C ALA A 92 -9.20 2.97 8.62
N VAL A 93 -10.10 3.49 9.47
CA VAL A 93 -11.55 3.31 9.36
C VAL A 93 -12.23 4.66 9.40
N VAL A 94 -13.01 4.96 8.37
CA VAL A 94 -13.93 6.10 8.28
C VAL A 94 -15.10 5.81 9.20
N ARG A 95 -15.34 6.69 10.18
CA ARG A 95 -16.48 6.63 11.11
C ARG A 95 -17.54 7.62 10.69
#